data_AF-A0A349EJ25-F1
#
_entry.id   AF-A0A349EJ25-F1
#
_cell.length_a   1.000
_cell.length_b   1.000
_cell.length_c   1.000
_cell.angle_alpha   90.00
_cell.angle_beta   90.00
_cell.angle_gamma   90.00
#
_symmetry.space_group_name_H-M   'P 1'
#
loop_
_entity.id
_entity.type
_entity.pdbx_description
1 polymer ?
#
loop_
_entity_poly.entity_id
_entity_poly.type
_entity_poly.pdbx_seq_one_letter_code
_entity_poly.pdbx_strand_id
1 'polypeptide(L)'
;RNVIEQVKTLGKKDILITPNLHDVSSIDFDRSSDAMRFGVIAAQGQQSALSRLSVSPANYLAYQTALPPTPDAAERPVINFVRINNHTRLADQVIEQQLEIQPGDRLDPEKLHRNLNEIYGMGNFQRVNYTLVEEQGQTGLVVETVPRDVGADRLQFGLFLGANLKGDSEFDISAAYTMTEINSLGGQWRNFLQLGGNLALISDFYQPLDADQEYFLNPYLRYEQYNLDLFNEAYGENASVRVDRTEVGLLAGRNLERWGRVVLGLRYGSGRNDLRFGQPSPDYEGNFTDGGYSLGWQADTLDNIDFPTSGYAGNLTFRESLTALGADRNLSTLNFEFAHAYTWGKYSVIPRVRLAGRTSGDMG
;
A
#
# COMPACT_ATOMS: atom_id res chain seq x y z
N ARG A 1 1.45 -0.70 -29.45
CA ARG A 1 2.22 -1.38 -30.52
C ARG A 1 1.66 -2.77 -30.85
N ASN A 2 1.26 -3.59 -29.87
CA ASN A 2 0.67 -4.92 -30.11
C ASN A 2 -0.67 -4.94 -30.87
N VAL A 3 -1.62 -4.04 -30.55
CA VAL A 3 -2.96 -4.06 -31.17
C VAL A 3 -2.91 -3.83 -32.68
N ILE A 4 -2.03 -2.93 -33.16
CA ILE A 4 -1.88 -2.64 -34.59
C ILE A 4 -1.33 -3.86 -35.35
N GLU A 5 -0.38 -4.60 -34.75
CA GLU A 5 0.15 -5.82 -35.36
C GLU A 5 -0.88 -6.96 -35.37
N GLN A 6 -1.71 -7.08 -34.33
CA GLN A 6 -2.80 -8.05 -34.30
C GLN A 6 -3.87 -7.76 -35.36
N VAL A 7 -4.27 -6.49 -35.54
CA VAL A 7 -5.23 -6.11 -36.60
C VAL A 7 -4.72 -6.48 -38.00
N LYS A 8 -3.41 -6.42 -38.24
CA LYS A 8 -2.81 -6.83 -39.52
C LYS A 8 -2.90 -8.33 -39.79
N THR A 9 -3.09 -9.16 -38.76
CA THR A 9 -3.25 -10.62 -38.91
C THR A 9 -4.66 -11.05 -39.32
N LEU A 10 -5.62 -10.12 -39.35
CA LEU A 10 -7.01 -10.41 -39.71
C LEU A 10 -7.14 -10.80 -41.18
N GLY A 11 -7.79 -11.93 -41.43
CA GLY A 11 -8.12 -12.44 -42.75
C GLY A 11 -9.51 -12.01 -43.24
N LYS A 12 -9.85 -12.46 -44.45
CA LYS A 12 -11.12 -12.10 -45.13
C LYS A 12 -12.39 -12.59 -44.42
N LYS A 13 -12.26 -13.51 -43.46
CA LYS A 13 -13.38 -14.07 -42.69
C LYS A 13 -13.58 -13.39 -41.34
N ASP A 14 -12.63 -12.55 -40.93
CA ASP A 14 -12.68 -11.90 -39.63
C ASP A 14 -13.51 -10.63 -39.67
N ILE A 15 -14.19 -10.34 -38.58
CA ILE A 15 -15.04 -9.14 -38.42
C ILE A 15 -14.40 -8.29 -37.32
N LEU A 16 -13.77 -7.19 -37.72
CA LEU A 16 -13.23 -6.23 -36.78
C LEU A 16 -14.35 -5.34 -36.23
N ILE A 17 -14.57 -5.38 -34.93
CA ILE A 17 -15.46 -4.46 -34.21
C ILE A 17 -14.59 -3.52 -33.40
N THR A 18 -14.58 -2.24 -33.80
CA THR A 18 -13.84 -1.19 -33.10
C THR A 18 -14.84 -0.22 -32.47
N PRO A 19 -15.07 -0.29 -31.15
CA PRO A 19 -15.95 0.66 -30.49
C PRO A 19 -15.36 2.07 -30.51
N ASN A 20 -16.21 3.05 -30.82
CA ASN A 20 -15.86 4.44 -30.59
C ASN A 20 -16.08 4.74 -29.10
N LEU A 21 -15.00 4.70 -28.34
CA LEU A 21 -15.03 4.96 -26.90
C LEU A 21 -15.20 6.45 -26.57
N HIS A 22 -15.25 7.33 -27.57
CA HIS A 22 -15.32 8.77 -27.41
C HIS A 22 -14.22 9.29 -26.46
N ASP A 23 -14.60 9.78 -25.29
CA ASP A 23 -13.74 10.30 -24.23
C ASP A 23 -13.43 9.27 -23.13
N VAL A 24 -14.01 8.06 -23.20
CA VAL A 24 -13.74 6.98 -22.25
C VAL A 24 -12.37 6.37 -22.54
N SER A 25 -11.45 6.56 -21.60
CA SER A 25 -10.09 6.05 -21.65
C SER A 25 -9.95 4.76 -20.84
N SER A 26 -8.78 4.10 -20.96
CA SER A 26 -8.48 2.88 -20.21
C SER A 26 -8.29 3.08 -18.69
N ILE A 27 -8.32 4.33 -18.22
CA ILE A 27 -8.21 4.66 -16.78
C ILE A 27 -9.57 5.03 -16.15
N ASP A 28 -10.63 5.18 -16.95
CA ASP A 28 -11.98 5.55 -16.50
C ASP A 28 -12.79 4.30 -16.10
N PHE A 29 -12.33 3.58 -15.08
CA PHE A 29 -12.94 2.32 -14.63
C PHE A 29 -14.39 2.46 -14.15
N ASP A 30 -14.72 3.62 -13.57
CA ASP A 30 -16.07 4.01 -13.16
C ASP A 30 -17.04 4.12 -14.34
N ARG A 31 -16.53 4.39 -15.54
CA ARG A 31 -17.30 4.47 -16.80
C ARG A 31 -17.29 3.16 -17.59
N SER A 32 -16.96 2.03 -16.95
CA SER A 32 -17.01 0.70 -17.58
C SER A 32 -18.37 0.37 -18.20
N SER A 33 -19.48 0.82 -17.60
CA SER A 33 -20.82 0.68 -18.17
C SER A 33 -21.01 1.42 -19.49
N ASP A 34 -20.41 2.61 -19.63
CA ASP A 34 -20.44 3.38 -20.88
C ASP A 34 -19.60 2.69 -21.96
N ALA A 35 -18.41 2.21 -21.60
CA ALA A 35 -17.55 1.44 -22.51
C ALA A 35 -18.26 0.18 -23.05
N MET A 36 -18.96 -0.56 -22.17
CA MET A 36 -19.79 -1.70 -22.59
C MET A 36 -20.88 -1.28 -23.56
N ARG A 37 -21.58 -0.18 -23.28
CA ARG A 37 -22.63 0.35 -24.16
C ARG A 37 -22.06 0.73 -25.54
N PHE A 38 -20.91 1.38 -25.61
CA PHE A 38 -20.26 1.70 -26.88
C PHE A 38 -19.82 0.44 -27.64
N GLY A 39 -19.35 -0.58 -26.91
CA GLY A 39 -19.11 -1.93 -27.44
C GLY A 39 -20.34 -2.52 -28.12
N VAL A 40 -21.50 -2.48 -27.45
CA VAL A 40 -22.77 -2.97 -27.99
C VAL A 40 -23.19 -2.20 -29.24
N ILE A 41 -23.09 -0.87 -29.24
CA ILE A 41 -23.44 -0.04 -30.41
C ILE A 41 -22.54 -0.39 -31.61
N ALA A 42 -21.24 -0.55 -31.38
CA ALA A 42 -20.31 -0.92 -32.44
C ALA A 42 -20.58 -2.32 -33.00
N ALA A 43 -20.91 -3.28 -32.14
CA ALA A 43 -21.32 -4.63 -32.56
C ALA A 43 -22.63 -4.61 -33.36
N GLN A 44 -23.63 -3.83 -32.92
CA GLN A 44 -24.88 -3.63 -33.65
C GLN A 44 -24.65 -2.98 -35.02
N GLY A 45 -23.71 -2.03 -35.14
CA GLY A 45 -23.30 -1.47 -36.43
C GLY A 45 -22.73 -2.50 -37.41
N GLN A 46 -22.21 -3.63 -36.90
CA GLN A 46 -21.70 -4.75 -37.69
C GLN A 46 -22.72 -5.89 -37.86
N GLN A 47 -24.01 -5.66 -37.56
CA GLN A 47 -25.05 -6.70 -37.57
C GLN A 47 -25.13 -7.48 -38.90
N SER A 48 -24.97 -6.81 -40.05
CA SER A 48 -24.96 -7.49 -41.36
C SER A 48 -23.74 -8.39 -41.57
N ALA A 49 -22.59 -8.02 -41.00
CA ALA A 49 -21.42 -8.88 -41.02
C ALA A 49 -21.58 -10.07 -40.07
N LEU A 50 -22.07 -9.79 -38.85
CA LEU A 50 -22.28 -10.78 -37.80
C LEU A 50 -23.40 -11.78 -38.13
N SER A 51 -24.41 -11.37 -38.90
CA SER A 51 -25.49 -12.27 -39.33
C SER A 51 -24.97 -13.43 -40.19
N ARG A 52 -23.83 -13.26 -40.88
CA ARG A 52 -23.16 -14.35 -41.61
C ARG A 52 -22.59 -15.43 -40.69
N LEU A 53 -22.36 -15.11 -39.42
CA LEU A 53 -21.94 -16.05 -38.38
C LEU A 53 -23.13 -16.61 -37.59
N SER A 54 -24.36 -16.16 -37.90
CA SER A 54 -25.54 -16.67 -37.20
C SER A 54 -25.77 -18.14 -37.51
N VAL A 55 -26.18 -18.86 -36.48
CA VAL A 55 -26.65 -20.24 -36.60
C VAL A 55 -28.16 -20.26 -36.46
N SER A 56 -28.81 -21.35 -36.86
CA SER A 56 -30.25 -21.49 -36.66
C SER A 56 -30.62 -21.40 -35.17
N PRO A 57 -31.82 -20.91 -34.81
CA PRO A 57 -32.26 -20.88 -33.41
C PRO A 57 -32.17 -22.25 -32.73
N ALA A 58 -32.45 -23.33 -33.47
CA ALA A 58 -32.31 -24.70 -32.98
C ALA A 58 -30.84 -25.06 -32.66
N ASN A 59 -29.90 -24.69 -33.53
CA ASN A 59 -28.47 -24.93 -33.29
C ASN A 59 -27.94 -24.06 -32.14
N TYR A 60 -28.42 -22.82 -32.01
CA TYR A 60 -28.03 -21.94 -30.91
C TYR A 60 -28.59 -22.43 -29.57
N LEU A 61 -29.83 -22.94 -29.56
CA LEU A 61 -30.42 -23.55 -28.38
C LEU A 61 -29.66 -24.83 -28.00
N ALA A 62 -29.36 -25.70 -28.97
CA ALA A 62 -28.58 -26.90 -28.75
C ALA A 62 -27.18 -26.60 -28.19
N TYR A 63 -26.52 -25.55 -28.70
CA TYR A 63 -25.26 -25.04 -28.14
C TYR A 63 -25.43 -24.58 -26.70
N GLN A 64 -26.44 -23.74 -26.40
CA GLN A 64 -26.69 -23.26 -25.04
C GLN A 64 -27.01 -24.38 -24.05
N THR A 65 -27.76 -25.40 -24.47
CA THR A 65 -28.06 -26.57 -23.62
C THR A 65 -26.88 -27.54 -23.50
N ALA A 66 -25.92 -27.47 -24.43
CA ALA A 66 -24.67 -28.21 -24.37
C ALA A 66 -23.58 -27.46 -23.58
N LEU A 67 -23.74 -26.16 -23.34
CA LEU A 67 -22.90 -25.45 -22.39
C LEU A 67 -23.14 -26.04 -21.00
N PRO A 68 -22.08 -26.26 -20.21
CA PRO A 68 -22.24 -26.64 -18.82
C PRO A 68 -23.14 -25.60 -18.14
N PRO A 69 -24.15 -25.99 -17.35
CA PRO A 69 -24.85 -25.05 -16.50
C PRO A 69 -23.82 -24.35 -15.61
N THR A 70 -24.01 -23.06 -15.34
CA THR A 70 -23.23 -22.37 -14.31
C THR A 70 -23.46 -23.17 -13.03
N PRO A 71 -22.43 -23.78 -12.42
CA PRO A 71 -22.64 -24.69 -11.31
C PRO A 71 -23.39 -23.97 -10.19
N ASP A 72 -24.51 -24.56 -9.75
CA ASP A 72 -25.15 -24.10 -8.53
C ASP A 72 -24.13 -24.18 -7.39
N ALA A 73 -24.28 -23.38 -6.32
CA ALA A 73 -23.34 -23.40 -5.19
C ALA A 73 -23.12 -24.83 -4.63
N ALA A 74 -24.13 -25.70 -4.73
CA ALA A 74 -24.08 -27.11 -4.33
C ALA A 74 -23.31 -28.03 -5.32
N GLU A 75 -23.12 -27.60 -6.56
CA GLU A 75 -22.39 -28.33 -7.62
C GLU A 75 -20.94 -27.85 -7.76
N ARG A 76 -20.54 -26.81 -7.03
CA ARG A 76 -19.15 -26.35 -6.99
C ARG A 76 -18.24 -27.43 -6.38
N PRO A 77 -17.04 -27.63 -6.95
CA PRO A 77 -16.13 -28.68 -6.50
C PRO A 77 -15.68 -28.43 -5.06
N VAL A 78 -15.48 -29.52 -4.33
CA VAL A 78 -14.79 -29.51 -3.04
C VAL A 78 -13.30 -29.50 -3.33
N ILE A 79 -12.58 -28.52 -2.79
CA ILE A 79 -11.12 -28.44 -2.93
C ILE A 79 -10.50 -29.45 -1.97
N ASN A 80 -9.84 -30.48 -2.50
CA ASN A 80 -9.20 -31.53 -1.72
C ASN A 80 -7.75 -31.20 -1.33
N PHE A 81 -7.09 -30.35 -2.11
CA PHE A 81 -5.74 -29.87 -1.81
C PHE A 81 -5.50 -28.51 -2.46
N VAL A 82 -4.56 -27.76 -1.89
CA VAL A 82 -4.05 -26.51 -2.45
C VAL A 82 -2.57 -26.71 -2.79
N ARG A 83 -2.15 -26.20 -3.93
CA ARG A 83 -0.75 -26.21 -4.37
C ARG A 83 -0.35 -24.83 -4.83
N ILE A 84 0.75 -24.32 -4.31
CA ILE A 84 1.35 -23.07 -4.77
C ILE A 84 2.44 -23.41 -5.78
N ASN A 85 2.37 -22.83 -6.97
CA ASN A 85 3.48 -22.81 -7.93
C ASN A 85 4.08 -21.40 -7.92
N ASN A 86 5.08 -21.20 -7.06
CA ASN A 86 5.75 -19.93 -6.89
C ASN A 86 7.12 -19.90 -7.57
N HIS A 87 7.40 -18.79 -8.24
CA HIS A 87 8.70 -18.52 -8.85
C HIS A 87 9.39 -17.28 -8.25
N THR A 88 8.94 -16.79 -7.09
CA THR A 88 9.63 -15.75 -6.31
C THR A 88 10.52 -16.35 -5.22
N ARG A 89 11.17 -15.50 -4.42
CA ARG A 89 11.95 -15.95 -3.25
C ARG A 89 11.09 -16.19 -2.01
N LEU A 90 9.80 -15.85 -2.04
CA LEU A 90 8.88 -16.13 -0.95
C LEU A 90 8.68 -17.64 -0.78
N ALA A 91 8.49 -18.09 0.46
CA ALA A 91 8.03 -19.44 0.72
C ALA A 91 6.57 -19.58 0.23
N ASP A 92 6.24 -20.73 -0.33
CA ASP A 92 4.88 -21.08 -0.72
C ASP A 92 3.88 -20.87 0.42
N GLN A 93 4.30 -21.19 1.65
CA GLN A 93 3.48 -21.00 2.85
C GLN A 93 3.05 -19.54 3.06
N VAL A 94 3.88 -18.56 2.69
CA VAL A 94 3.51 -17.13 2.79
C VAL A 94 2.34 -16.81 1.86
N ILE A 95 2.34 -17.38 0.66
CA ILE A 95 1.26 -17.22 -0.32
C ILE A 95 0.02 -18.00 0.13
N GLU A 96 0.23 -19.21 0.65
CA GLU A 96 -0.84 -20.07 1.17
C GLU A 96 -1.57 -19.45 2.35
N GLN A 97 -0.89 -18.74 3.26
CA GLN A 97 -1.54 -18.03 4.37
C GLN A 97 -2.45 -16.87 3.92
N GLN A 98 -2.32 -16.41 2.67
CA GLN A 98 -3.25 -15.44 2.09
C GLN A 98 -4.50 -16.10 1.48
N LEU A 99 -4.55 -17.43 1.42
CA LEU A 99 -5.70 -18.20 0.97
C LEU A 99 -6.54 -18.62 2.18
N GLU A 100 -7.72 -18.04 2.30
CA GLU A 100 -8.70 -18.49 3.29
C GLU A 100 -9.39 -19.82 2.88
N ILE A 101 -9.14 -20.33 1.68
CA ILE A 101 -9.71 -21.58 1.17
C ILE A 101 -8.87 -22.75 1.66
N GLN A 102 -9.48 -23.64 2.43
CA GLN A 102 -8.82 -24.81 2.98
C GLN A 102 -9.27 -26.11 2.30
N PRO A 103 -8.44 -27.17 2.32
CA PRO A 103 -8.87 -28.50 1.95
C PRO A 103 -10.15 -28.92 2.69
N GLY A 104 -11.18 -29.31 1.94
CA GLY A 104 -12.53 -29.63 2.42
C GLY A 104 -13.57 -28.56 2.12
N ASP A 105 -13.14 -27.34 1.79
CA ASP A 105 -14.05 -26.26 1.43
C ASP A 105 -14.66 -26.48 0.05
N ARG A 106 -15.92 -26.09 -0.11
CA ARG A 106 -16.51 -25.89 -1.44
C ARG A 106 -15.97 -24.60 -2.02
N LEU A 107 -15.57 -24.63 -3.28
CA LEU A 107 -15.02 -23.46 -3.94
C LEU A 107 -16.05 -22.31 -3.95
N ASP A 108 -15.66 -21.16 -3.41
CA ASP A 108 -16.39 -19.91 -3.55
C ASP A 108 -15.59 -18.95 -4.46
N PRO A 109 -16.04 -18.70 -5.71
CA PRO A 109 -15.32 -17.84 -6.65
C PRO A 109 -15.10 -16.42 -6.14
N GLU A 110 -16.04 -15.86 -5.37
CA GLU A 110 -15.90 -14.50 -4.82
C GLU A 110 -14.82 -14.46 -3.75
N LYS A 111 -14.78 -15.47 -2.88
CA LYS A 111 -13.73 -15.64 -1.87
C LYS A 111 -12.36 -15.86 -2.54
N LEU A 112 -12.30 -16.77 -3.51
CA LEU A 112 -11.07 -17.01 -4.27
C LEU A 112 -10.59 -15.74 -4.97
N HIS A 113 -11.49 -15.00 -5.61
CA HIS A 113 -11.14 -13.74 -6.29
C HIS A 113 -10.54 -12.72 -5.31
N ARG A 114 -11.15 -12.57 -4.12
CA ARG A 114 -10.57 -11.75 -3.04
C ARG A 114 -9.18 -12.25 -2.66
N ASN A 115 -9.01 -13.53 -2.33
CA ASN A 115 -7.70 -14.07 -1.94
C ASN A 115 -6.61 -13.92 -3.03
N LEU A 116 -6.97 -14.05 -4.32
CA LEU A 116 -6.02 -13.82 -5.40
C LEU A 116 -5.66 -12.34 -5.56
N ASN A 117 -6.61 -11.43 -5.38
CA ASN A 117 -6.34 -9.98 -5.35
C ASN A 117 -5.46 -9.60 -4.15
N GLU A 118 -5.64 -10.29 -3.03
CA GLU A 118 -4.82 -10.14 -1.84
C GLU A 118 -3.38 -10.57 -2.06
N ILE A 119 -3.17 -11.74 -2.67
CA ILE A 119 -1.84 -12.21 -3.07
C ILE A 119 -1.21 -11.25 -4.08
N TYR A 120 -1.98 -10.76 -5.05
CA TYR A 120 -1.52 -9.75 -6.00
C TYR A 120 -1.12 -8.44 -5.30
N GLY A 121 -1.89 -8.04 -4.29
CA GLY A 121 -1.69 -6.84 -3.47
C GLY A 121 -0.42 -6.88 -2.61
N MET A 122 0.17 -8.05 -2.36
CA MET A 122 1.50 -8.17 -1.74
C MET A 122 2.57 -7.43 -2.56
N GLY A 123 2.34 -7.27 -3.87
CA GLY A 123 3.21 -6.49 -4.75
C GLY A 123 4.42 -7.26 -5.27
N ASN A 124 4.58 -8.54 -4.95
CA ASN A 124 5.68 -9.39 -5.39
C ASN A 124 5.51 -9.93 -6.83
N PHE A 125 4.27 -9.95 -7.32
CA PHE A 125 3.89 -10.66 -8.54
C PHE A 125 3.44 -9.70 -9.63
N GLN A 126 3.71 -10.04 -10.89
CA GLN A 126 3.07 -9.38 -12.04
C GLN A 126 1.71 -10.00 -12.36
N ARG A 127 1.53 -11.27 -12.03
CA ARG A 127 0.31 -12.03 -12.26
C ARG A 127 0.13 -13.08 -11.19
N VAL A 128 -1.12 -13.26 -10.76
CA VAL A 128 -1.56 -14.33 -9.87
C VAL A 128 -2.75 -14.98 -10.54
N ASN A 129 -2.59 -16.25 -10.91
CA ASN A 129 -3.61 -17.04 -11.58
C ASN A 129 -3.95 -18.27 -10.74
N TYR A 130 -5.05 -18.93 -11.09
CA TYR A 130 -5.35 -20.24 -10.56
C TYR A 130 -5.78 -21.21 -11.66
N THR A 131 -5.63 -22.49 -11.39
CA THR A 131 -6.19 -23.58 -12.19
C THR A 131 -6.74 -24.64 -11.26
N LEU A 132 -7.90 -25.20 -11.61
CA LEU A 132 -8.40 -26.40 -10.95
C LEU A 132 -7.86 -27.62 -11.68
N VAL A 133 -7.23 -28.51 -10.93
CA VAL A 133 -6.69 -29.77 -11.45
C VAL A 133 -7.43 -30.94 -10.84
N GLU A 134 -7.56 -32.04 -11.58
CA GLU A 134 -8.08 -33.29 -11.05
C GLU A 134 -6.96 -34.31 -11.01
N GLU A 135 -6.58 -34.73 -9.81
CA GLU A 135 -5.52 -35.72 -9.58
C GLU A 135 -6.11 -36.86 -8.75
N GLN A 136 -6.09 -38.10 -9.28
CA GLN A 136 -6.60 -39.29 -8.58
C GLN A 136 -8.07 -39.17 -8.10
N GLY A 137 -8.91 -38.44 -8.85
CA GLY A 137 -10.31 -38.19 -8.49
C GLY A 137 -10.50 -37.15 -7.38
N GLN A 138 -9.44 -36.42 -7.02
CA GLN A 138 -9.46 -35.30 -6.10
C GLN A 138 -9.27 -33.99 -6.86
N THR A 139 -10.10 -32.99 -6.57
CA THR A 139 -9.98 -31.66 -7.17
C THR A 139 -9.00 -30.82 -6.35
N GLY A 140 -7.96 -30.30 -6.99
CA GLY A 140 -6.98 -29.40 -6.39
C GLY A 140 -7.09 -27.98 -6.90
N LEU A 141 -6.80 -27.00 -6.04
CA LEU A 141 -6.59 -25.61 -6.42
C LEU A 141 -5.09 -25.36 -6.59
N VAL A 142 -4.64 -25.11 -7.81
CA VAL A 142 -3.26 -24.71 -8.09
C VAL A 142 -3.22 -23.20 -8.27
N VAL A 143 -2.52 -22.49 -7.39
CA VAL A 143 -2.27 -21.05 -7.51
C VAL A 143 -0.90 -20.86 -8.15
N GLU A 144 -0.86 -20.18 -9.29
CA GLU A 144 0.36 -19.89 -10.02
C GLU A 144 0.70 -18.41 -9.90
N THR A 145 1.90 -18.12 -9.38
CA THR A 145 2.40 -16.76 -9.24
C THR A 145 3.57 -16.50 -10.19
N VAL A 146 3.49 -15.39 -10.91
CA VAL A 146 4.54 -14.96 -11.84
C VAL A 146 5.27 -13.75 -11.24
N PRO A 147 6.60 -13.81 -11.06
CA PRO A 147 7.38 -12.71 -10.52
C PRO A 147 7.31 -11.47 -11.42
N ARG A 148 7.70 -10.32 -10.89
CA ARG A 148 7.82 -9.09 -11.70
C ARG A 148 8.95 -9.18 -12.72
N ASP A 149 8.67 -8.77 -13.96
CA ASP A 149 9.66 -8.66 -15.03
C ASP A 149 10.82 -7.69 -14.72
N VAL A 150 10.54 -6.64 -13.95
CA VAL A 150 11.50 -5.56 -13.63
C VAL A 150 12.37 -5.85 -12.40
N GLY A 151 12.34 -7.09 -11.90
CA GLY A 151 13.01 -7.50 -10.66
C GLY A 151 12.19 -7.20 -9.40
N ALA A 152 12.62 -7.77 -8.28
CA ALA A 152 11.97 -7.63 -6.97
C ALA A 152 12.34 -6.29 -6.28
N ASP A 153 13.54 -5.79 -6.53
CA ASP A 153 14.02 -4.56 -5.91
C ASP A 153 13.42 -3.33 -6.58
N ARG A 154 13.20 -2.27 -5.78
CA ARG A 154 12.56 -1.04 -6.25
C ARG A 154 13.45 0.17 -5.96
N LEU A 155 13.67 0.98 -6.99
CA LEU A 155 14.26 2.30 -6.89
C LEU A 155 13.17 3.36 -7.12
N GLN A 156 13.01 4.29 -6.18
CA GLN A 156 12.04 5.38 -6.25
C GLN A 156 12.76 6.71 -6.16
N PHE A 157 12.27 7.69 -6.90
CA PHE A 157 12.74 9.07 -6.86
C PHE A 157 11.57 9.99 -6.53
N GLY A 158 11.81 11.01 -5.71
CA GLY A 158 10.82 12.01 -5.32
C GLY A 158 11.35 13.43 -5.50
N LEU A 159 10.45 14.34 -5.86
CA LEU A 159 10.71 15.77 -5.92
C LEU A 159 9.56 16.47 -5.22
N PHE A 160 9.88 17.27 -4.21
CA PHE A 160 8.94 18.18 -3.56
C PHE A 160 9.34 19.62 -3.90
N LEU A 161 8.35 20.44 -4.22
CA LEU A 161 8.49 21.88 -4.46
C LEU A 161 7.33 22.58 -3.77
N GLY A 162 7.63 23.40 -2.78
CA GLY A 162 6.67 24.18 -2.02
C GLY A 162 7.01 25.67 -2.07
N ALA A 163 5.98 26.52 -2.14
CA ALA A 163 6.14 27.95 -1.99
C ALA A 163 4.95 28.51 -1.21
N ASN A 164 5.19 29.51 -0.37
CA ASN A 164 4.14 30.22 0.35
C ASN A 164 4.07 31.70 -0.05
N LEU A 165 2.95 32.35 0.27
CA LEU A 165 2.73 33.78 0.00
C LEU A 165 3.61 34.72 0.84
N LYS A 166 4.34 34.17 1.83
CA LYS A 166 5.24 34.91 2.71
C LYS A 166 6.69 34.93 2.18
N GLY A 167 6.95 34.28 1.05
CA GLY A 167 8.24 34.28 0.36
C GLY A 167 9.13 33.08 0.67
N ASP A 168 8.68 32.14 1.50
CA ASP A 168 9.42 30.91 1.74
C ASP A 168 9.22 29.95 0.57
N SER A 169 10.31 29.34 0.13
CA SER A 169 10.31 28.28 -0.87
C SER A 169 11.10 27.10 -0.32
N GLU A 170 10.56 25.91 -0.50
CA GLU A 170 11.16 24.65 -0.07
C GLU A 170 11.26 23.72 -1.27
N PHE A 171 12.38 23.02 -1.38
CA PHE A 171 12.55 21.94 -2.32
C PHE A 171 13.17 20.75 -1.62
N ASP A 172 12.74 19.54 -1.97
CA ASP A 172 13.40 18.31 -1.58
C ASP A 172 13.55 17.39 -2.77
N ILE A 173 14.72 16.77 -2.89
CA ILE A 173 14.98 15.67 -3.81
C ILE A 173 15.21 14.44 -2.95
N SER A 174 14.50 13.36 -3.24
CA SER A 174 14.64 12.10 -2.51
C SER A 174 14.86 10.90 -3.43
N ALA A 175 15.53 9.90 -2.88
CA ALA A 175 15.71 8.59 -3.48
C ALA A 175 15.48 7.50 -2.42
N ALA A 176 14.79 6.43 -2.80
CA ALA A 176 14.61 5.25 -1.96
C ALA A 176 14.98 3.99 -2.74
N TYR A 177 15.80 3.14 -2.14
CA TYR A 177 16.10 1.80 -2.64
C TYR A 177 15.53 0.77 -1.66
N THR A 178 14.59 -0.05 -2.13
CA THR A 178 13.97 -1.13 -1.36
C THR A 178 14.38 -2.47 -1.96
N MET A 179 15.20 -3.22 -1.23
CA MET A 179 15.42 -4.64 -1.51
C MET A 179 14.26 -5.43 -0.93
N THR A 180 13.61 -6.25 -1.72
CA THR A 180 12.46 -7.07 -1.28
C THR A 180 12.79 -8.55 -1.35
N GLU A 181 12.02 -9.37 -0.64
CA GLU A 181 12.20 -10.83 -0.62
C GLU A 181 13.64 -11.23 -0.27
N ILE A 182 14.24 -10.55 0.71
CA ILE A 182 15.61 -10.84 1.17
C ILE A 182 15.70 -12.23 1.80
N ASN A 183 14.57 -12.74 2.28
CA ASN A 183 14.39 -14.10 2.75
C ASN A 183 12.99 -14.62 2.39
N SER A 184 12.76 -15.89 2.71
CA SER A 184 11.54 -16.61 2.37
C SER A 184 10.27 -16.09 3.04
N LEU A 185 10.38 -15.35 4.15
CA LEU A 185 9.24 -14.71 4.80
C LEU A 185 8.88 -13.35 4.17
N GLY A 186 9.69 -12.84 3.24
CA GLY A 186 9.44 -11.56 2.57
C GLY A 186 10.09 -10.36 3.24
N GLY A 187 11.18 -10.57 4.00
CA GLY A 187 11.94 -9.47 4.60
C GLY A 187 12.37 -8.40 3.59
N GLN A 188 12.37 -7.15 4.01
CA GLN A 188 12.67 -5.99 3.17
C GLN A 188 13.75 -5.11 3.82
N TRP A 189 14.66 -4.58 3.02
CA TRP A 189 15.64 -3.60 3.47
C TRP A 189 15.46 -2.33 2.66
N ARG A 190 15.10 -1.24 3.34
CA ARG A 190 14.87 0.05 2.72
C ARG A 190 15.94 1.03 3.13
N ASN A 191 16.48 1.74 2.14
CA ASN A 191 17.41 2.85 2.31
C ASN A 191 16.78 4.09 1.66
N PHE A 192 16.70 5.18 2.40
CA PHE A 192 16.08 6.44 1.98
C PHE A 192 17.06 7.60 2.20
N LEU A 193 17.18 8.44 1.18
CA LEU A 193 17.96 9.66 1.16
C LEU A 193 17.05 10.81 0.74
N GLN A 194 17.05 11.90 1.50
CA GLN A 194 16.43 13.17 1.13
C GLN A 194 17.42 14.31 1.29
N LEU A 195 17.49 15.20 0.31
CA LEU A 195 18.33 16.39 0.26
C LEU A 195 17.47 17.60 -0.09
N GLY A 196 17.60 18.73 0.62
CA GLY A 196 16.79 19.92 0.35
C GLY A 196 16.58 20.80 1.56
N GLY A 197 15.31 21.12 1.84
CA GLY A 197 14.89 21.85 3.04
C GLY A 197 15.27 21.09 4.32
N ASN A 198 15.13 19.77 4.28
CA ASN A 198 15.61 18.85 5.31
C ASN A 198 16.56 17.82 4.72
N LEU A 199 17.48 17.31 5.55
CA LEU A 199 18.32 16.16 5.22
C LEU A 199 17.82 14.95 5.99
N ALA A 200 17.59 13.83 5.31
CA ALA A 200 17.26 12.57 5.96
C ALA A 200 18.03 11.41 5.33
N LEU A 201 18.64 10.59 6.18
CA LEU A 201 19.22 9.30 5.84
C LEU A 201 18.55 8.25 6.73
N ILE A 202 17.77 7.36 6.14
CA ILE A 202 17.07 6.30 6.89
C ILE A 202 17.42 4.96 6.28
N SER A 203 17.81 4.01 7.13
CA SER A 203 17.97 2.61 6.76
C SER A 203 17.19 1.75 7.73
N ASP A 204 16.22 0.98 7.23
CA ASP A 204 15.36 0.14 8.04
C ASP A 204 15.19 -1.25 7.43
N PHE A 205 15.19 -2.28 8.28
CA PHE A 205 15.08 -3.68 7.85
C PHE A 205 13.79 -4.28 8.40
N TYR A 206 12.77 -4.46 7.58
CA TYR A 206 11.50 -5.06 7.98
C TYR A 206 11.58 -6.59 7.87
N GLN A 207 11.37 -7.30 8.98
CA GLN A 207 11.42 -8.75 9.07
C GLN A 207 10.11 -9.31 9.60
N PRO A 208 9.28 -9.95 8.76
CA PRO A 208 8.18 -10.79 9.23
C PRO A 208 8.72 -11.96 10.08
N LEU A 209 7.98 -12.33 11.12
CA LEU A 209 8.36 -13.43 12.04
C LEU A 209 7.59 -14.73 11.76
N ASP A 210 6.57 -14.65 10.92
CA ASP A 210 5.65 -15.72 10.57
C ASP A 210 5.26 -15.62 9.08
N ALA A 211 4.54 -16.63 8.57
CA ALA A 211 4.20 -16.74 7.15
C ALA A 211 2.98 -15.88 6.77
N ASP A 212 2.08 -15.62 7.72
CA ASP A 212 0.95 -14.70 7.61
C ASP A 212 1.39 -13.22 7.63
N GLN A 213 2.67 -12.98 7.96
CA GLN A 213 3.28 -11.68 8.17
C GLN A 213 2.54 -10.85 9.22
N GLU A 214 1.96 -11.51 10.22
CA GLU A 214 1.23 -10.89 11.30
C GLU A 214 2.19 -10.18 12.26
N TYR A 215 3.30 -10.80 12.65
CA TYR A 215 4.28 -10.21 13.55
C TYR A 215 5.56 -9.80 12.79
N PHE A 216 6.19 -8.71 13.23
CA PHE A 216 7.43 -8.26 12.61
C PHE A 216 8.39 -7.59 13.60
N LEU A 217 9.67 -7.58 13.22
CA LEU A 217 10.70 -6.71 13.78
C LEU A 217 11.19 -5.74 12.70
N ASN A 218 11.52 -4.52 13.11
CA ASN A 218 12.07 -3.50 12.21
C ASN A 218 13.14 -2.66 12.91
N PRO A 219 14.39 -3.15 12.99
CA PRO A 219 15.52 -2.31 13.38
C PRO A 219 15.74 -1.21 12.34
N TYR A 220 16.14 -0.04 12.81
CA TYR A 220 16.42 1.10 11.95
C TYR A 220 17.56 1.98 12.47
N LEU A 221 18.21 2.65 11.53
CA LEU A 221 19.12 3.76 11.75
C LEU A 221 18.56 4.98 11.03
N ARG A 222 18.58 6.12 11.69
CA ARG A 222 18.08 7.39 11.17
C ARG A 222 19.06 8.50 11.48
N TYR A 223 19.39 9.30 10.47
CA TYR A 223 20.03 10.58 10.64
C TYR A 223 19.17 11.66 9.98
N GLU A 224 18.88 12.72 10.72
CA GLU A 224 18.04 13.83 10.27
C GLU A 224 18.72 15.17 10.59
N GLN A 225 18.59 16.12 9.68
CA GLN A 225 18.85 17.53 9.92
C GLN A 225 17.63 18.34 9.48
N TYR A 226 17.04 19.09 10.40
CA TYR A 226 15.88 19.93 10.13
C TYR A 226 15.96 21.22 10.95
N ASN A 227 15.22 22.24 10.52
CA ASN A 227 15.13 23.49 11.28
C ASN A 227 13.85 23.47 12.12
N LEU A 228 13.96 23.82 13.40
CA LEU A 228 12.85 23.98 14.32
C LEU A 228 12.71 25.47 14.64
N ASP A 229 11.57 26.04 14.24
CA ASP A 229 11.24 27.41 14.56
C ASP A 229 10.54 27.48 15.93
N LEU A 230 11.10 28.30 16.81
CA LEU A 230 10.65 28.53 18.17
C LEU A 230 9.96 29.89 18.24
N PHE A 231 8.71 29.88 18.69
CA PHE A 231 7.92 31.09 18.90
C PHE A 231 7.75 31.36 20.38
N ASN A 232 8.18 32.53 20.85
CA ASN A 232 7.95 32.96 22.22
C ASN A 232 6.90 34.08 22.29
N GLU A 233 5.68 33.73 22.69
CA GLU A 233 4.56 34.67 22.86
C GLU A 233 4.84 35.79 23.87
N ALA A 234 5.68 35.54 24.89
CA ALA A 234 5.93 36.51 25.96
C ALA A 234 6.82 37.67 25.52
N TYR A 235 7.71 37.45 24.55
CA TYR A 235 8.69 38.44 24.09
C TYR A 235 8.52 38.84 22.61
N GLY A 236 7.67 38.14 21.84
CA GLY A 236 7.47 38.40 20.42
C GLY A 236 8.71 38.09 19.56
N GLU A 237 9.61 37.26 20.08
CA GLU A 237 10.85 36.89 19.41
C GLU A 237 10.71 35.52 18.72
N ASN A 238 11.20 35.46 17.48
CA ASN A 238 11.33 34.22 16.72
C ASN A 238 12.80 33.78 16.79
N ALA A 239 13.03 32.57 17.28
CA ALA A 239 14.31 31.89 17.16
C ALA A 239 14.15 30.67 16.26
N SER A 240 15.24 30.26 15.61
CA SER A 240 15.26 29.00 14.85
C SER A 240 16.52 28.26 15.21
N VAL A 241 16.37 26.98 15.54
CA VAL A 241 17.48 26.08 15.83
C VAL A 241 17.54 25.00 14.76
N ARG A 242 18.75 24.68 14.32
CA ARG A 242 19.02 23.53 13.47
C ARG A 242 19.26 22.33 14.36
N VAL A 243 18.45 21.30 14.17
CA VAL A 243 18.57 20.04 14.89
C VAL A 243 19.29 19.05 13.99
N ASP A 244 20.45 18.58 14.40
CA ASP A 244 21.14 17.41 13.84
C ASP A 244 20.93 16.23 14.79
N ARG A 245 20.43 15.09 14.32
CA ARG A 245 20.15 13.93 15.18
C ARG A 245 20.48 12.62 14.49
N THR A 246 21.15 11.73 15.21
CA THR A 246 21.28 10.31 14.85
C THR A 246 20.52 9.46 15.86
N GLU A 247 19.69 8.55 15.38
CA GLU A 247 18.87 7.64 16.17
C GLU A 247 19.02 6.21 15.66
N VAL A 248 19.19 5.27 16.59
CA VAL A 248 19.01 3.84 16.35
C VAL A 248 17.78 3.37 17.10
N GLY A 249 17.04 2.44 16.52
CA GLY A 249 15.86 1.89 17.18
C GLY A 249 15.50 0.50 16.69
N LEU A 250 14.57 -0.10 17.43
CA LEU A 250 13.96 -1.37 17.11
C LEU A 250 12.45 -1.22 17.31
N LEU A 251 11.71 -1.53 16.25
CA LEU A 251 10.27 -1.67 16.30
C LEU A 251 9.91 -3.16 16.36
N ALA A 252 8.95 -3.52 17.18
CA ALA A 252 8.28 -4.81 17.18
C ALA A 252 6.78 -4.55 17.03
N GLY A 253 6.12 -5.23 16.11
CA GLY A 253 4.72 -4.91 15.83
C GLY A 253 3.90 -6.10 15.37
N ARG A 254 2.60 -5.85 15.30
CA ARG A 254 1.58 -6.76 14.79
C ARG A 254 0.77 -6.03 13.72
N ASN A 255 0.67 -6.61 12.53
CA ASN A 255 -0.28 -6.22 11.50
C ASN A 255 -1.66 -6.74 11.91
N LEU A 256 -2.66 -5.85 11.85
CA LEU A 256 -4.05 -6.17 12.10
C LEU A 256 -4.71 -6.42 10.76
N GLU A 257 -4.52 -7.65 10.27
CA GLU A 257 -4.91 -8.04 8.91
C GLU A 257 -4.39 -7.01 7.89
N ARG A 258 -5.30 -6.41 7.11
CA ARG A 258 -5.00 -5.42 6.08
C ARG A 258 -5.40 -3.99 6.47
N TRP A 259 -6.07 -3.82 7.60
CA TRP A 259 -6.69 -2.55 7.98
C TRP A 259 -5.88 -1.76 9.00
N GLY A 260 -4.87 -2.37 9.66
CA GLY A 260 -4.15 -1.64 10.70
C GLY A 260 -2.88 -2.30 11.19
N ARG A 261 -2.26 -1.67 12.19
CA ARG A 261 -1.00 -2.11 12.80
C ARG A 261 -0.87 -1.56 14.22
N VAL A 262 -0.28 -2.34 15.11
CA VAL A 262 0.19 -1.90 16.44
C VAL A 262 1.70 -2.10 16.53
N VAL A 263 2.41 -1.13 17.09
CA VAL A 263 3.88 -1.14 17.16
C VAL A 263 4.34 -0.70 18.54
N LEU A 264 5.27 -1.46 19.11
CA LEU A 264 6.11 -1.05 20.23
C LEU A 264 7.51 -0.71 19.69
N GLY A 265 8.06 0.42 20.11
CA GLY A 265 9.39 0.86 19.70
C GLY A 265 10.30 1.10 20.90
N LEU A 266 11.58 0.76 20.73
CA LEU A 266 12.69 1.21 21.57
C LEU A 266 13.62 2.06 20.72
N ARG A 267 14.10 3.17 21.26
CA ARG A 267 15.01 4.08 20.56
C ARG A 267 16.07 4.63 21.47
N TYR A 268 17.21 4.96 20.88
CA TYR A 268 18.27 5.72 21.49
C TYR A 268 18.93 6.58 20.42
N GLY A 269 19.26 7.82 20.75
CA GLY A 269 19.88 8.74 19.81
C GLY A 269 20.52 9.93 20.50
N SER A 270 21.40 10.58 19.77
CA SER A 270 22.06 11.81 20.20
C SER A 270 22.02 12.83 19.08
N GLY A 271 22.06 14.10 19.45
CA GLY A 271 22.02 15.18 18.51
C GLY A 271 22.60 16.47 19.06
N ARG A 272 22.48 17.51 18.27
CA ARG A 272 22.87 18.87 18.62
C ARG A 272 21.87 19.87 18.06
N ASN A 273 21.56 20.88 18.86
CA ASN A 273 20.81 22.05 18.44
C ASN A 273 21.77 23.22 18.25
N ASP A 274 21.83 23.76 17.03
CA ASP A 274 22.64 24.93 16.69
C ASP A 274 21.74 26.12 16.35
N LEU A 275 21.96 27.28 16.98
CA LEU A 275 21.21 28.49 16.67
C LEU A 275 21.41 28.91 15.21
N ARG A 276 20.31 29.18 14.51
CA ARG A 276 20.31 29.76 13.16
C ARG A 276 20.08 31.26 13.17
N PHE A 277 19.08 31.70 13.91
CA PHE A 277 18.76 33.11 14.15
C PHE A 277 17.94 33.25 15.43
N GLY A 278 17.92 34.47 16.00
CA GLY A 278 17.31 34.75 17.30
C GLY A 278 18.37 35.06 18.36
N GLN A 279 17.96 35.16 19.62
CA GLN A 279 18.87 35.34 20.75
C GLN A 279 19.43 33.98 21.18
N PRO A 280 20.76 33.87 21.42
CA PRO A 280 21.33 32.67 22.00
C PRO A 280 20.69 32.32 23.35
N SER A 281 20.39 31.05 23.56
CA SER A 281 19.83 30.55 24.81
C SER A 281 20.38 29.15 25.11
N PRO A 282 20.94 28.94 26.31
CA PRO A 282 21.39 27.60 26.73
C PRO A 282 20.22 26.61 26.89
N ASP A 283 18.97 27.08 26.92
CA ASP A 283 17.79 26.22 27.06
C ASP A 283 17.46 25.45 25.76
N TYR A 284 17.85 26.00 24.59
CA TYR A 284 17.50 25.48 23.27
C TYR A 284 18.70 25.03 22.44
N GLU A 285 19.93 25.30 22.89
CA GLU A 285 21.18 25.01 22.18
C GLU A 285 22.00 23.91 22.84
N GLY A 286 22.86 23.26 22.07
CA GLY A 286 23.84 22.30 22.57
C GLY A 286 23.50 20.85 22.26
N ASN A 287 24.31 19.95 22.81
CA ASN A 287 24.16 18.52 22.59
C ASN A 287 23.00 17.98 23.43
N PHE A 288 22.28 17.01 22.87
CA PHE A 288 21.25 16.30 23.61
C PHE A 288 21.32 14.79 23.35
N THR A 289 20.83 14.01 24.30
CA THR A 289 20.59 12.57 24.19
C THR A 289 19.12 12.29 24.42
N ASP A 290 18.53 11.45 23.57
CA ASP A 290 17.18 10.94 23.71
C ASP A 290 17.21 9.41 23.75
N GLY A 291 16.43 8.83 24.65
CA GLY A 291 16.34 7.40 24.85
C GLY A 291 14.99 7.06 25.45
N GLY A 292 14.33 6.03 24.94
CA GLY A 292 12.93 5.84 25.30
C GLY A 292 12.21 4.74 24.56
N TYR A 293 10.90 4.66 24.82
CA TYR A 293 10.00 3.76 24.11
C TYR A 293 8.86 4.51 23.43
N SER A 294 8.16 3.85 22.51
CA SER A 294 6.98 4.38 21.85
C SER A 294 5.92 3.31 21.65
N LEU A 295 4.65 3.72 21.68
CA LEU A 295 3.51 2.90 21.30
C LEU A 295 2.84 3.54 20.09
N GLY A 296 2.63 2.78 19.04
CA GLY A 296 1.98 3.20 17.81
C GLY A 296 0.74 2.34 17.53
N TRP A 297 -0.34 2.98 17.08
CA TRP A 297 -1.48 2.31 16.47
C TRP A 297 -1.85 3.04 15.18
N GLN A 298 -2.06 2.29 14.12
CA GLN A 298 -2.52 2.78 12.83
C GLN A 298 -3.71 1.95 12.36
N ALA A 299 -4.67 2.60 11.73
CA ALA A 299 -5.77 1.97 11.04
C ALA A 299 -6.13 2.77 9.79
N ASP A 300 -6.38 2.09 8.69
CA ASP A 300 -6.87 2.68 7.44
C ASP A 300 -7.82 1.71 6.75
N THR A 301 -9.04 2.19 6.51
CA THR A 301 -10.12 1.49 5.80
C THR A 301 -10.72 2.37 4.71
N LEU A 302 -10.05 3.47 4.37
CA LEU A 302 -10.51 4.39 3.34
C LEU A 302 -10.51 3.69 1.98
N ASP A 303 -11.60 3.88 1.25
CA ASP A 303 -11.78 3.33 -0.10
C ASP A 303 -10.92 4.02 -1.17
N ASN A 304 -10.55 5.28 -0.94
CA ASN A 304 -9.71 6.07 -1.82
C ASN A 304 -8.81 7.02 -1.02
N ILE A 305 -7.52 7.08 -1.36
CA ILE A 305 -6.54 7.89 -0.63
C ILE A 305 -6.71 9.39 -0.84
N ASP A 306 -7.13 9.82 -2.03
CA ASP A 306 -7.21 11.22 -2.42
C ASP A 306 -8.61 11.80 -2.14
N PHE A 307 -9.65 11.03 -2.46
CA PHE A 307 -11.06 11.44 -2.36
C PHE A 307 -11.91 10.34 -1.71
N PRO A 308 -11.71 10.04 -0.42
CA PRO A 308 -12.43 8.97 0.25
C PRO A 308 -13.94 9.23 0.31
N THR A 309 -14.72 8.20 0.06
CA THR A 309 -16.20 8.22 0.14
C THR A 309 -16.76 7.36 1.26
N SER A 310 -15.93 6.47 1.82
CA SER A 310 -16.28 5.63 2.95
C SER A 310 -15.04 5.23 3.75
N GLY A 311 -15.26 4.76 4.98
CA GLY A 311 -14.20 4.28 5.85
C GLY A 311 -13.59 5.35 6.76
N TYR A 312 -12.51 4.97 7.42
CA TYR A 312 -11.78 5.80 8.38
C TYR A 312 -10.27 5.55 8.32
N ALA A 313 -9.51 6.57 8.70
CA ALA A 313 -8.08 6.48 8.94
C ALA A 313 -7.75 7.05 10.32
N GLY A 314 -6.85 6.40 11.05
CA GLY A 314 -6.44 6.77 12.39
C GLY A 314 -4.96 6.47 12.62
N ASN A 315 -4.27 7.38 13.30
CA ASN A 315 -2.90 7.21 13.74
C ASN A 315 -2.74 7.73 15.16
N LEU A 316 -2.27 6.90 16.08
CA LEU A 316 -1.94 7.24 17.45
C LEU A 316 -0.47 6.92 17.68
N THR A 317 0.29 7.87 18.21
CA THR A 317 1.67 7.67 18.62
C THR A 317 1.86 8.27 20.01
N PHE A 318 2.18 7.41 20.97
CA PHE A 318 2.66 7.79 22.29
C PHE A 318 4.17 7.57 22.34
N ARG A 319 4.92 8.55 22.87
CA ARG A 319 6.37 8.48 22.98
C ARG A 319 6.79 8.91 24.37
N GLU A 320 7.57 8.06 25.02
CA GLU A 320 8.20 8.35 26.31
C GLU A 320 9.71 8.44 26.10
N SER A 321 10.32 9.50 26.60
CA SER A 321 11.76 9.65 26.81
C SER A 321 12.04 9.43 28.29
N LEU A 322 13.04 8.62 28.61
CA LEU A 322 13.38 8.23 29.98
C LEU A 322 14.87 8.39 30.23
N THR A 323 15.23 9.05 31.33
CA THR A 323 16.62 9.13 31.80
C THR A 323 17.19 7.76 32.12
N ALA A 324 16.36 6.82 32.59
CA ALA A 324 16.72 5.42 32.79
C ALA A 324 17.13 4.69 31.48
N LEU A 325 16.75 5.23 30.32
CA LEU A 325 17.13 4.74 29.00
C LEU A 325 18.13 5.68 28.28
N GLY A 326 18.75 6.60 29.03
CA GLY A 326 19.81 7.48 28.54
C GLY A 326 19.34 8.82 27.97
N ALA A 327 18.06 9.18 28.06
CA ALA A 327 17.62 10.53 27.72
C ALA A 327 18.17 11.56 28.74
N ASP A 328 18.37 12.80 28.32
CA ASP A 328 18.74 13.87 29.25
C ASP A 328 17.59 14.25 30.20
N ARG A 329 16.35 13.99 29.78
CA ARG A 329 15.14 14.32 30.54
C ARG A 329 14.01 13.32 30.30
N ASN A 330 13.11 13.24 31.27
CA ASN A 330 11.86 12.52 31.11
C ASN A 330 10.85 13.41 30.37
N LEU A 331 10.30 12.91 29.27
CA LEU A 331 9.33 13.64 28.44
C LEU A 331 8.34 12.67 27.84
N SER A 332 7.06 13.03 27.87
CA SER A 332 5.99 12.21 27.33
C SER A 332 5.19 13.01 26.31
N THR A 333 5.03 12.46 25.11
CA THR A 333 4.26 13.09 24.03
C THR A 333 3.22 12.14 23.45
N LEU A 334 2.11 12.73 22.99
CA LEU A 334 1.01 12.06 22.36
C LEU A 334 0.67 12.79 21.05
N ASN A 335 0.62 12.06 19.94
CA ASN A 335 0.04 12.52 18.68
C ASN A 335 -1.11 11.58 18.28
N PHE A 336 -2.25 12.15 17.96
CA PHE A 336 -3.44 11.44 17.51
C PHE A 336 -4.03 12.18 16.31
N GLU A 337 -4.23 11.45 15.22
CA GLU A 337 -4.86 11.91 14.01
C GLU A 337 -5.98 10.95 13.63
N PHE A 338 -7.15 11.46 13.28
CA PHE A 338 -8.29 10.66 12.87
C PHE A 338 -9.09 11.36 11.77
N ALA A 339 -9.51 10.60 10.77
CA ALA A 339 -10.38 11.03 9.69
C ALA A 339 -11.45 9.97 9.44
N HIS A 340 -12.65 10.41 9.07
CA HIS A 340 -13.74 9.52 8.67
C HIS A 340 -14.44 10.12 7.45
N ALA A 341 -14.76 9.31 6.45
CA ALA A 341 -15.45 9.78 5.24
C ALA A 341 -16.95 9.49 5.30
N TYR A 342 -17.76 10.52 5.15
CA TYR A 342 -19.22 10.41 5.05
C TYR A 342 -19.67 10.90 3.67
N THR A 343 -20.39 10.05 2.93
CA THR A 343 -20.96 10.42 1.62
C THR A 343 -22.47 10.24 1.61
N TRP A 344 -23.18 11.25 1.08
CA TRP A 344 -24.63 11.22 0.86
C TRP A 344 -24.97 11.80 -0.50
N GLY A 345 -25.57 10.98 -1.35
CA GLY A 345 -25.78 11.34 -2.76
C GLY A 345 -24.45 11.68 -3.43
N LYS A 346 -24.29 12.95 -3.83
CA LYS A 346 -23.10 13.46 -4.52
C LYS A 346 -22.13 14.25 -3.62
N TYR A 347 -22.41 14.32 -2.32
CA TYR A 347 -21.66 15.15 -1.38
C TYR A 347 -20.86 14.25 -0.46
N SER A 348 -19.60 14.60 -0.21
CA SER A 348 -18.72 13.93 0.73
C SER A 348 -18.17 14.95 1.73
N VAL A 349 -18.15 14.58 3.01
CA VAL A 349 -17.51 15.36 4.07
C VAL A 349 -16.59 14.45 4.88
N ILE A 350 -15.37 14.93 5.10
CA ILE A 350 -14.29 14.19 5.75
C ILE A 350 -13.84 14.99 6.98
N PRO A 351 -14.53 14.90 8.12
CA PRO A 351 -14.04 15.51 9.36
C PRO A 351 -12.67 14.93 9.72
N ARG A 352 -11.76 15.81 10.15
CA ARG A 352 -10.42 15.45 10.61
C ARG A 352 -10.19 16.00 12.00
N VAL A 353 -9.67 15.17 12.90
CA VAL A 353 -9.26 15.54 14.25
C VAL A 353 -7.75 15.32 14.36
N ARG A 354 -7.04 16.32 14.88
CA ARG A 354 -5.62 16.24 15.21
C ARG A 354 -5.41 16.74 16.63
N LEU A 355 -4.83 15.90 17.47
CA LEU A 355 -4.43 16.21 18.84
C LEU A 355 -2.95 15.89 18.97
N ALA A 356 -2.14 16.90 19.26
CA ALA A 356 -0.71 16.73 19.48
C ALA A 356 -0.31 17.52 20.72
N GLY A 357 0.49 16.92 21.60
CA GLY A 357 0.95 17.61 22.79
C GLY A 357 1.82 16.77 23.70
N ARG A 358 2.33 17.42 24.74
CA ARG A 358 2.99 16.77 25.87
C ARG A 358 1.96 16.29 26.89
N THR A 359 2.18 15.12 27.44
CA THR A 359 1.41 14.56 28.56
C THR A 359 2.15 14.75 29.89
N SER A 360 3.48 14.86 29.86
CA SER A 360 4.33 15.22 31.01
C SER A 360 5.74 15.64 30.56
N GLY A 361 6.49 16.33 31.44
CA GLY A 361 7.86 16.78 31.18
C GLY A 361 7.94 18.20 30.60
N ASP A 362 9.14 18.79 30.64
CA ASP A 362 9.39 20.16 30.15
C ASP A 362 10.31 20.20 28.92
N MET A 363 9.97 21.08 27.97
CA MET A 363 10.66 21.16 26.67
C MET A 363 11.99 21.91 26.73
N GLY A 364 12.29 22.56 27.87
CA GLY A 364 13.33 23.58 27.93
C GLY A 364 12.68 24.91 27.58
#